data_AF-A0A2U3K9P5-F1
#
_entry.id   AF-A0A2U3K9P5-F1
#
_cell.length_a   1.000
_cell.length_b   1.000
_cell.length_c   1.000
_cell.angle_alpha   90.00
_cell.angle_beta   90.00
_cell.angle_gamma   90.00
#
_symmetry.space_group_name_H-M   'P 1'
#
loop_
_entity.id
_entity.type
_entity.pdbx_description
1 polymer ?
#
loop_
_entity_poly.entity_id
_entity_poly.type
_entity_poly.pdbx_seq_one_letter_code
_entity_poly.pdbx_strand_id
1 'polypeptide(L)'
;MRKEFADSYPLVFNPERTDLVINHHVKTGIAAEAVFKEVQSLYNQVGMFESEFYQKHGFKIHFNDQALNEVISMALEGDESATAVCERISADYDYGFRLIADRSGRSQFIIPREAVVDHQKYLDELIRESYRYPLKPGELKKER
;
A
#
# COMPACT_ATOMS: atom_id res chain seq x y z
N MET A 1 -10.14 -0.61 -26.61
CA MET A 1 -9.35 -1.35 -25.60
C MET A 1 -8.77 -0.48 -24.47
N ARG A 2 -7.76 0.38 -24.68
CA ARG A 2 -7.14 1.21 -23.61
C ARG A 2 -8.13 2.17 -22.90
N LYS A 3 -9.06 2.78 -23.66
CA LYS A 3 -10.11 3.66 -23.12
C LYS A 3 -11.22 2.91 -22.39
N GLU A 4 -11.75 1.83 -22.98
CA GLU A 4 -12.94 1.13 -22.44
C GLU A 4 -12.73 0.55 -21.03
N PHE A 5 -11.54 0.02 -20.72
CA PHE A 5 -11.25 -0.50 -19.38
C PHE A 5 -10.95 0.60 -18.35
N ALA A 6 -10.22 1.64 -18.75
CA ALA A 6 -9.96 2.80 -17.87
C ALA A 6 -11.24 3.58 -17.54
N ASP A 7 -12.14 3.71 -18.52
CA ASP A 7 -13.45 4.36 -18.35
C ASP A 7 -14.42 3.48 -17.53
N SER A 8 -14.26 2.15 -17.55
CA SER A 8 -15.09 1.23 -16.76
C SER A 8 -14.67 1.13 -15.29
N TYR A 9 -13.39 1.38 -14.96
CA TYR A 9 -12.87 1.34 -13.59
C TYR A 9 -11.91 2.50 -13.29
N PRO A 10 -12.40 3.75 -13.29
CA PRO A 10 -11.56 4.94 -13.14
C PRO A 10 -10.89 5.07 -11.77
N LEU A 11 -11.41 4.38 -10.74
CA LEU A 11 -10.79 4.29 -9.41
C LEU A 11 -9.60 3.32 -9.37
N VAL A 12 -9.58 2.35 -10.28
CA VAL A 12 -8.56 1.29 -10.33
C VAL A 12 -7.48 1.61 -11.35
N PHE A 13 -7.80 2.23 -12.48
CA PHE A 13 -6.82 2.49 -13.54
C PHE A 13 -6.54 3.99 -13.69
N ASN A 14 -5.39 4.41 -13.17
CA ASN A 14 -4.76 5.68 -13.50
C ASN A 14 -3.73 5.48 -14.66
N PRO A 15 -3.10 6.55 -15.18
CA PRO A 15 -2.12 6.42 -16.26
C PRO A 15 -0.99 5.45 -15.94
N GLU A 16 -0.44 5.50 -14.73
CA GLU A 16 0.67 4.62 -14.30
C GLU A 16 0.28 3.14 -14.29
N ARG A 17 -0.89 2.77 -13.75
CA ARG A 17 -1.36 1.38 -13.76
C ARG A 17 -1.73 0.91 -15.16
N THR A 18 -2.18 1.82 -16.01
CA THR A 18 -2.42 1.50 -17.42
C THR A 18 -1.10 1.18 -18.14
N ASP A 19 -0.03 1.90 -17.80
CA ASP A 19 1.31 1.60 -18.31
C ASP A 19 1.86 0.28 -17.74
N LEU A 20 1.60 -0.06 -16.47
CA LEU A 20 1.93 -1.39 -15.92
C LEU A 20 1.29 -2.52 -16.72
N VAL A 21 0.00 -2.40 -17.04
CA VAL A 21 -0.72 -3.39 -17.85
C VAL A 21 -0.05 -3.58 -19.21
N ILE A 22 0.31 -2.49 -19.87
CA ILE A 22 0.88 -2.54 -21.22
C ILE A 22 2.31 -3.07 -21.20
N ASN A 23 3.12 -2.62 -20.26
CA ASN A 23 4.49 -3.09 -20.11
C ASN A 23 4.50 -4.60 -19.81
N HIS A 24 3.60 -5.06 -18.94
CA HIS A 24 3.48 -6.49 -18.64
C HIS A 24 2.99 -7.28 -19.86
N HIS A 25 1.95 -6.82 -20.57
CA HIS A 25 1.48 -7.41 -21.84
C HIS A 25 2.62 -7.56 -22.87
N VAL A 26 3.40 -6.49 -23.09
CA VAL A 26 4.51 -6.48 -24.04
C VAL A 26 5.63 -7.42 -23.59
N LYS A 27 5.92 -7.49 -22.28
CA LYS A 27 6.98 -8.31 -21.69
C LYS A 27 6.65 -9.80 -21.73
N THR A 28 5.41 -10.19 -21.44
CA THR A 28 5.02 -11.60 -21.26
C THR A 28 4.23 -12.19 -22.44
N GLY A 29 3.68 -11.34 -23.31
CA GLY A 29 2.79 -11.75 -24.41
C GLY A 29 1.37 -12.12 -23.97
N ILE A 30 1.04 -12.02 -22.66
CA ILE A 30 -0.29 -12.27 -22.13
C ILE A 30 -1.26 -11.24 -22.67
N ALA A 31 -2.47 -11.63 -23.10
CA ALA A 31 -3.47 -10.69 -23.63
C ALA A 31 -3.75 -9.53 -22.66
N ALA A 32 -3.74 -8.29 -23.16
CA ALA A 32 -3.93 -7.09 -22.34
C ALA A 32 -5.19 -7.15 -21.46
N GLU A 33 -6.29 -7.70 -21.96
CA GLU A 33 -7.54 -7.90 -21.20
C GLU A 33 -7.38 -8.81 -19.98
N ALA A 34 -6.55 -9.85 -20.10
CA ALA A 34 -6.23 -10.73 -18.97
C ALA A 34 -5.39 -9.99 -17.93
N VAL A 35 -4.39 -9.22 -18.37
CA VAL A 35 -3.56 -8.38 -17.48
C VAL A 35 -4.40 -7.29 -16.79
N PHE A 36 -5.38 -6.67 -17.49
CA PHE A 36 -6.32 -5.74 -16.86
C PHE A 36 -7.12 -6.40 -15.74
N LYS A 37 -7.66 -7.61 -15.97
CA LYS A 37 -8.40 -8.36 -14.94
C LYS A 37 -7.51 -8.74 -13.76
N GLU A 38 -6.26 -9.10 -14.03
CA GLU A 38 -5.29 -9.42 -13.01
C GLU A 38 -4.94 -8.21 -12.15
N VAL A 39 -4.61 -7.06 -12.76
CA VAL A 39 -4.37 -5.80 -12.03
C VAL A 39 -5.59 -5.37 -11.20
N GLN A 40 -6.80 -5.55 -11.73
CA GLN A 40 -8.03 -5.28 -10.97
C GLN A 40 -8.15 -6.21 -9.75
N SER A 41 -7.82 -7.50 -9.91
CA SER A 41 -7.81 -8.47 -8.81
C SER A 41 -6.79 -8.08 -7.74
N LEU A 42 -5.56 -7.75 -8.14
CA LEU A 42 -4.48 -7.33 -7.25
C LEU A 42 -4.84 -6.04 -6.49
N TYR A 43 -5.46 -5.05 -7.14
CA TYR A 43 -5.98 -3.85 -6.50
C TYR A 43 -6.97 -4.19 -5.36
N ASN A 44 -7.93 -5.07 -5.65
CA ASN A 44 -8.93 -5.48 -4.66
C ASN A 44 -8.30 -6.22 -3.47
N GLN A 45 -7.29 -7.05 -3.73
CA GLN A 45 -6.54 -7.76 -2.69
C GLN A 45 -5.84 -6.79 -1.72
N VAL A 46 -5.28 -5.68 -2.20
CA VAL A 46 -4.69 -4.66 -1.31
C VAL A 46 -5.76 -4.03 -0.42
N GLY A 47 -6.92 -3.66 -0.96
CA GLY A 47 -8.01 -3.11 -0.16
C GLY A 47 -8.59 -4.10 0.87
N MET A 48 -8.64 -5.39 0.52
CA MET A 48 -8.99 -6.46 1.47
C MET A 48 -7.96 -6.55 2.58
N PHE A 49 -6.67 -6.53 2.23
CA PHE A 49 -5.58 -6.56 3.20
C PHE A 49 -5.63 -5.36 4.18
N GLU A 50 -5.89 -4.13 3.71
CA GLU A 50 -6.06 -2.96 4.58
C GLU A 50 -7.18 -3.18 5.63
N SER A 51 -8.27 -3.80 5.20
CA SER A 51 -9.43 -4.11 6.05
C SER A 51 -9.14 -5.22 7.05
N GLU A 52 -8.41 -6.26 6.64
CA GLU A 52 -7.98 -7.38 7.51
C GLU A 52 -6.94 -6.92 8.52
N PHE A 53 -5.99 -6.08 8.11
CA PHE A 53 -4.97 -5.51 8.99
C PHE A 53 -5.62 -4.69 10.11
N TYR A 54 -6.64 -3.89 9.80
CA TYR A 54 -7.41 -3.16 10.81
C TYR A 54 -8.13 -4.09 11.79
N GLN A 55 -8.75 -5.16 11.30
CA GLN A 55 -9.44 -6.13 12.18
C GLN A 55 -8.46 -6.87 13.11
N LYS A 56 -7.27 -7.18 12.61
CA LYS A 56 -6.26 -7.95 13.35
C LYS A 56 -5.48 -7.11 14.35
N HIS A 57 -5.10 -5.88 13.97
CA HIS A 57 -4.17 -5.05 14.74
C HIS A 57 -4.82 -3.80 15.35
N GLY A 58 -6.02 -3.43 14.91
CA GLY A 58 -6.72 -2.22 15.37
C GLY A 58 -6.22 -0.91 14.74
N PHE A 59 -5.26 -0.97 13.82
CA PHE A 59 -4.71 0.18 13.10
C PHE A 59 -5.21 0.20 11.66
N LYS A 60 -5.69 1.36 11.20
CA LYS A 60 -6.00 1.54 9.78
C LYS A 60 -4.70 1.85 9.04
N ILE A 61 -4.47 1.12 7.97
CA ILE A 61 -3.41 1.41 7.01
C ILE A 61 -4.05 1.76 5.68
N HIS A 62 -3.41 2.64 4.92
CA HIS A 62 -3.82 2.96 3.57
C HIS A 62 -2.61 3.08 2.65
N PHE A 63 -2.52 2.24 1.64
CA PHE A 63 -1.50 2.33 0.60
C PHE A 63 -1.86 3.48 -0.32
N ASN A 64 -0.95 4.46 -0.43
CA ASN A 64 -1.15 5.52 -1.40
C ASN A 64 -1.02 4.98 -2.84
N ASP A 65 -1.42 5.76 -3.84
CA ASP A 65 -1.42 5.31 -5.24
C ASP A 65 -0.06 4.80 -5.71
N GLN A 66 1.04 5.43 -5.27
CA GLN A 66 2.40 5.02 -5.63
C GLN A 66 2.79 3.68 -4.99
N ALA A 67 2.45 3.47 -3.72
CA ALA A 67 2.68 2.23 -3.00
C ALA A 67 1.85 1.08 -3.60
N LEU A 68 0.59 1.37 -3.94
CA LEU A 68 -0.30 0.41 -4.60
C LEU A 68 0.24 0.00 -5.98
N ASN A 69 0.79 0.94 -6.76
CA ASN A 69 1.42 0.65 -8.04
C ASN A 69 2.63 -0.27 -7.88
N GLU A 70 3.47 -0.04 -6.87
CA GLU A 70 4.60 -0.91 -6.56
C GLU A 70 4.17 -2.30 -6.12
N VAL A 71 3.18 -2.42 -5.23
CA VAL A 71 2.66 -3.73 -4.80
C VAL A 71 2.13 -4.52 -5.99
N ILE A 72 1.34 -3.89 -6.86
CA ILE A 72 0.81 -4.52 -8.07
C ILE A 72 1.95 -4.92 -9.01
N SER A 73 2.96 -4.06 -9.20
CA SER A 73 4.12 -4.38 -10.02
C SER A 73 4.90 -5.59 -9.48
N MET A 74 5.18 -5.62 -8.17
CA MET A 74 5.87 -6.74 -7.52
C MET A 74 5.08 -8.04 -7.65
N ALA A 75 3.76 -8.00 -7.44
CA ALA A 75 2.89 -9.15 -7.57
C ALA A 75 2.88 -9.72 -9.01
N LEU A 76 2.75 -8.85 -10.02
CA LEU A 76 2.81 -9.24 -11.43
C LEU A 76 4.17 -9.83 -11.83
N GLU A 77 5.27 -9.31 -11.30
CA GLU A 77 6.62 -9.81 -11.62
C GLU A 77 6.98 -11.08 -10.86
N GLY A 78 6.46 -11.24 -9.64
CA GLY A 78 6.69 -12.38 -8.77
C GLY A 78 5.73 -13.55 -8.97
N ASP A 79 4.70 -13.39 -9.81
CA ASP A 79 3.59 -14.34 -9.96
C ASP A 79 2.97 -14.70 -8.60
N GLU A 80 2.83 -13.70 -7.74
CA GLU A 80 2.32 -13.82 -6.37
C GLU A 80 1.09 -12.93 -6.13
N SER A 81 0.31 -13.23 -5.10
CA SER A 81 -0.83 -12.39 -4.72
C SER A 81 -0.36 -11.07 -4.09
N ALA A 82 -1.10 -9.97 -4.32
CA ALA A 82 -0.82 -8.70 -3.65
C ALA A 82 -0.95 -8.81 -2.12
N THR A 83 -1.83 -9.69 -1.62
CA THR A 83 -1.94 -9.99 -0.19
C THR A 83 -0.62 -10.52 0.38
N ALA A 84 0.03 -11.49 -0.28
CA ALA A 84 1.32 -12.03 0.15
C ALA A 84 2.42 -10.95 0.16
N VAL A 85 2.46 -10.09 -0.87
CA VAL A 85 3.37 -8.93 -0.92
C VAL A 85 3.14 -8.01 0.26
N CYS A 86 1.88 -7.64 0.53
CA CYS A 86 1.50 -6.79 1.66
C CYS A 86 1.84 -7.42 3.01
N GLU A 87 1.59 -8.71 3.22
CA GLU A 87 1.95 -9.43 4.45
C GLU A 87 3.45 -9.41 4.70
N ARG A 88 4.26 -9.64 3.65
CA ARG A 88 5.72 -9.60 3.75
C ARG A 88 6.22 -8.20 4.12
N ILE A 89 5.68 -7.16 3.51
CA ILE A 89 6.08 -5.77 3.75
C ILE A 89 5.68 -5.30 5.16
N SER A 90 4.51 -5.75 5.62
CA SER A 90 3.89 -5.31 6.88
C SER A 90 4.20 -6.21 8.07
N ALA A 91 4.98 -7.28 7.89
CA ALA A 91 5.31 -8.24 8.94
C ALA A 91 5.84 -7.56 10.22
N ASP A 92 6.65 -6.51 10.05
CA ASP A 92 7.28 -5.77 11.15
C ASP A 92 6.50 -4.48 11.53
N TYR A 93 5.38 -4.17 10.86
CA TYR A 93 4.64 -2.92 11.04
C TYR A 93 3.85 -2.87 12.35
N ASP A 94 3.43 -4.03 12.87
CA ASP A 94 2.67 -4.12 14.13
C ASP A 94 3.41 -3.40 15.28
N TYR A 95 4.69 -3.69 15.45
CA TYR A 95 5.50 -3.10 16.52
C TYR A 95 5.71 -1.59 16.31
N GLY A 96 6.10 -1.19 15.10
CA GLY A 96 6.34 0.22 14.77
C GLY A 96 5.10 1.09 14.96
N PHE A 97 3.94 0.64 14.47
CA PHE A 97 2.68 1.38 14.59
C PHE A 97 2.16 1.42 16.01
N ARG A 98 2.30 0.34 16.77
CA ARG A 98 1.91 0.31 18.18
C ARG A 98 2.70 1.31 19.02
N LEU A 99 4.00 1.42 18.81
CA LEU A 99 4.85 2.40 19.50
C LEU A 99 4.40 3.84 19.23
N ILE A 100 4.02 4.13 17.99
CA ILE A 100 3.55 5.47 17.59
C ILE A 100 2.15 5.73 18.14
N ALA A 101 1.27 4.74 18.08
CA ALA A 101 -0.09 4.84 18.61
C ALA A 101 -0.08 5.12 20.12
N ASP A 102 0.76 4.43 20.88
CA ASP A 102 0.90 4.64 22.33
C ASP A 102 1.39 6.07 22.66
N ARG A 103 2.21 6.68 21.79
CA ARG A 103 2.77 8.02 22.00
C ARG A 103 1.89 9.15 21.48
N SER A 104 1.20 8.94 20.36
CA SER A 104 0.50 10.00 19.60
C SER A 104 -1.02 9.85 19.60
N GLY A 105 -1.56 8.69 20.00
CA GLY A 105 -2.96 8.35 19.83
C GLY A 105 -3.37 8.12 18.36
N ARG A 106 -2.41 8.11 17.42
CA ARG A 106 -2.69 7.92 15.99
C ARG A 106 -3.05 6.47 15.70
N SER A 107 -4.17 6.27 15.01
CA SER A 107 -4.68 4.94 14.61
C SER A 107 -4.77 4.73 13.10
N GLN A 108 -4.26 5.70 12.31
CA GLN A 108 -4.32 5.67 10.85
C GLN A 108 -2.96 6.01 10.25
N PHE A 109 -2.44 5.15 9.38
CA PHE A 109 -1.13 5.27 8.75
C PHE A 109 -1.28 5.23 7.22
N ILE A 110 -0.60 6.13 6.53
CA ILE A 110 -0.49 6.09 5.08
C ILE A 110 0.82 5.38 4.78
N ILE A 111 0.76 4.33 3.95
CA ILE A 111 1.91 3.56 3.52
C ILE A 111 2.37 4.14 2.18
N PRO A 112 3.53 4.81 2.13
CA PRO A 112 4.03 5.39 0.90
C PRO A 112 4.87 4.37 0.12
N ARG A 113 5.29 4.75 -1.09
CA ARG A 113 6.08 3.90 -1.99
C ARG A 113 7.35 3.38 -1.32
N GLU A 114 8.03 4.24 -0.56
CA GLU A 114 9.28 3.96 0.13
C GLU A 114 9.12 2.83 1.14
N ALA A 115 7.93 2.72 1.76
CA ALA A 115 7.63 1.67 2.73
C ALA A 115 7.42 0.30 2.06
N VAL A 116 7.01 0.28 0.78
CA VAL A 116 6.91 -0.93 -0.05
C VAL A 116 8.28 -1.35 -0.58
N VAL A 117 9.09 -0.38 -1.03
CA VAL A 117 10.42 -0.62 -1.61
C VAL A 117 11.45 -1.03 -0.54
N ASP A 118 11.44 -0.36 0.61
CA ASP A 118 12.35 -0.61 1.73
C ASP A 118 11.61 -0.51 3.07
N HIS A 119 10.88 -1.57 3.38
CA HIS A 119 10.04 -1.67 4.57
C HIS A 119 10.86 -1.57 5.88
N GLN A 120 12.09 -2.09 5.89
CA GLN A 120 12.97 -2.03 7.06
C GLN A 120 13.43 -0.60 7.33
N LYS A 121 13.94 0.09 6.30
CA LYS A 121 14.40 1.47 6.45
C LYS A 121 13.27 2.41 6.83
N TYR A 122 12.08 2.24 6.23
CA TYR A 122 10.91 3.04 6.59
C TYR A 122 10.56 2.88 8.07
N LEU A 123 10.56 1.65 8.60
CA LEU A 123 10.30 1.41 10.02
C LEU A 123 11.38 2.00 10.91
N ASP A 124 12.65 1.85 10.56
CA ASP A 124 13.76 2.41 11.34
C ASP A 124 13.66 3.94 11.44
N GLU A 125 13.35 4.61 10.32
CA GLU A 125 13.13 6.05 10.28
C GLU A 125 11.92 6.45 11.13
N LEU A 126 10.80 5.74 10.97
CA LEU A 126 9.56 5.99 11.70
C LEU A 126 9.73 5.83 13.22
N ILE A 127 10.46 4.78 13.64
CA ILE A 127 10.81 4.56 15.04
C ILE A 127 11.73 5.68 15.53
N ARG A 128 12.78 6.02 14.77
CA ARG A 128 13.73 7.07 15.13
C ARG A 128 13.06 8.43 15.31
N GLU A 129 12.11 8.79 14.46
CA GLU A 129 11.31 10.00 14.60
C GLU A 129 10.50 10.00 15.89
N SER A 130 9.88 8.86 16.23
CA SER A 130 9.13 8.71 17.49
C SER A 130 10.00 8.94 18.73
N TYR A 131 11.31 8.64 18.67
CA TYR A 131 12.27 8.87 19.76
C TYR A 131 12.89 10.27 19.75
N ARG A 132 13.06 10.89 18.58
CA ARG A 132 13.62 12.25 18.44
C ARG A 132 12.67 13.34 18.90
N TYR A 133 11.36 13.12 18.73
CA TYR A 133 10.33 13.97 19.30
C TYR A 133 9.58 13.17 20.37
N PRO A 134 9.97 13.27 21.66
CA PRO A 134 9.06 12.87 22.73
C PRO A 134 7.83 13.77 22.60
N LEU A 135 6.78 13.25 21.96
CA LEU A 135 5.48 13.91 21.89
C LEU A 135 5.05 14.13 23.33
N LYS A 136 5.05 15.39 23.77
CA LYS A 136 4.50 15.74 25.06
C LYS A 136 3.01 15.36 25.01
N PRO A 137 2.49 14.60 25.99
CA PRO A 137 1.05 14.35 26.05
C PRO A 137 0.34 15.70 26.20
N GLY A 138 -0.35 16.18 25.15
CA GLY A 138 -1.16 17.41 25.23
C GLY A 138 -1.30 18.30 23.99
N GLU A 139 -0.57 18.10 22.89
CA GLU A 139 -0.63 19.05 21.75
C GLU A 139 -1.69 18.75 20.68
N LEU A 140 -2.61 17.80 20.89
CA LEU A 140 -3.80 17.61 20.06
C LEU A 140 -5.00 18.42 20.59
N LYS A 141 -4.81 19.72 20.80
CA LYS A 141 -5.93 20.69 20.81
C LYS A 141 -5.48 22.02 20.25
N LYS A 142 -5.74 22.20 18.96
CA LYS A 142 -6.39 23.39 18.36
C LYS A 142 -6.18 23.35 16.86
N GLU A 143 -7.21 23.00 16.12
CA GLU A 143 -7.66 23.88 15.04
C GLU A 143 -9.17 24.04 15.23
N ARG A 144 -9.58 25.30 15.12
CA ARG A 144 -10.85 25.87 15.58
C ARG A 144 -11.54 26.46 14.36
#